data_AF-A0A1M7CTX0-F1
#
_entry.id   AF-A0A1M7CTX0-F1
#
_cell.length_a   1.000
_cell.length_b   1.000
_cell.length_c   1.000
_cell.angle_alpha   90.00
_cell.angle_beta   90.00
_cell.angle_gamma   90.00
#
_symmetry.space_group_name_H-M   'P 1'
#
loop_
_entity.id
_entity.type
_entity.pdbx_description
1 polymer ?
#
loop_
_entity_poly.entity_id
_entity_poly.type
_entity_poly.pdbx_seq_one_letter_code
_entity_poly.pdbx_strand_id
1 'polypeptide(L)' 'MALLLTIIFFAWFISNIVRGNISHQGSDYHFREHPIPFIIIQIFLLGFGLFCLNRFLSEIGILVF' A
#
# COMPACT_ATOMS: atom_id res chain seq x y z
N MET A 1 -5.90 -15.29 -5.72
CA MET A 1 -6.35 -13.88 -5.89
C MET A 1 -5.53 -12.89 -5.07
N ALA A 2 -4.94 -13.32 -3.94
CA ALA A 2 -4.10 -12.48 -3.09
C ALA A 2 -2.90 -11.84 -3.81
N LEU A 3 -2.22 -12.56 -4.72
CA LEU A 3 -1.11 -12.02 -5.52
C LEU A 3 -1.49 -10.76 -6.31
N LEU A 4 -2.64 -10.78 -6.97
CA LEU A 4 -3.08 -9.67 -7.81
C LEU A 4 -3.37 -8.42 -6.95
N LEU A 5 -3.99 -8.61 -5.78
CA LEU A 5 -4.18 -7.53 -4.80
C LEU A 5 -2.86 -6.99 -4.29
N THR A 6 -1.89 -7.85 -3.96
CA THR A 6 -0.54 -7.44 -3.55
C THR A 6 0.09 -6.55 -4.61
N ILE A 7 0.08 -6.96 -5.88
CA ILE A 7 0.66 -6.18 -6.98
C ILE A 7 -0.02 -4.81 -7.09
N ILE A 8 -1.35 -4.74 -6.98
CA ILE A 8 -2.10 -3.47 -7.04
C ILE A 8 -1.72 -2.55 -5.88
N PHE A 9 -1.70 -3.07 -4.64
CA PHE A 9 -1.34 -2.27 -3.46
C PHE A 9 0.10 -1.75 -3.54
N PHE A 10 1.05 -2.57 -3.99
CA PHE A 10 2.44 -2.14 -4.20
C PHE A 10 2.57 -1.12 -5.34
N ALA A 11 1.89 -1.33 -6.46
CA ALA A 11 1.90 -0.38 -7.58
C ALA A 11 1.30 0.98 -7.16
N TRP A 12 0.24 0.96 -6.37
CA TRP A 12 -0.38 2.17 -5.84
C TRP A 12 0.54 2.87 -4.84
N PHE A 13 1.17 2.12 -3.93
CA PHE A 13 2.15 2.64 -2.97
C PHE A 13 3.31 3.34 -3.66
N ILE A 14 3.94 2.68 -4.64
CA ILE A 14 5.06 3.24 -5.41
C ILE A 14 4.60 4.49 -6.18
N SER A 15 3.43 4.44 -6.82
CA SER A 15 2.89 5.60 -7.55
C SER A 15 2.69 6.81 -6.65
N ASN A 16 2.17 6.60 -5.44
CA ASN A 16 1.95 7.66 -4.46
C ASN A 16 3.27 8.23 -3.92
N ILE A 17 4.31 7.40 -3.73
CA ILE A 17 5.64 7.87 -3.35
C ILE A 17 6.26 8.72 -4.45
N VAL A 18 6.25 8.23 -5.70
CA VAL A 18 6.87 8.92 -6.84
C VAL A 18 6.16 10.24 -7.13
N ARG A 19 4.83 10.29 -7.00
CA ARG A 19 4.05 11.52 -7.18
C ARG A 19 4.12 12.46 -5.99
N GLY A 20 4.48 11.95 -4.80
CA GLY A 20 4.49 12.73 -3.56
C GLY A 20 3.12 13.32 -3.17
N ASN A 21 2.04 12.77 -3.75
CA ASN A 21 0.66 13.21 -3.55
C ASN A 21 -0.26 11.99 -3.48
N ILE A 22 -1.25 12.05 -2.60
CA ILE A 22 -2.36 11.11 -2.49
C ILE A 22 -3.66 11.90 -2.53
N SER A 23 -4.54 11.60 -3.49
CA SER A 23 -5.92 12.09 -3.44
C SER A 23 -6.79 11.05 -2.74
N HIS A 24 -7.46 11.46 -1.66
CA HIS A 24 -8.42 10.61 -0.96
C HIS A 24 -9.70 11.40 -0.66
N GLN A 25 -10.83 10.92 -1.17
CA GLN A 25 -12.16 11.54 -1.00
C GLN A 25 -12.22 13.05 -1.35
N GLY A 26 -11.51 13.47 -2.41
CA GLY A 26 -11.50 14.88 -2.84
C GLY A 26 -10.57 15.78 -2.02
N SER A 27 -9.80 15.22 -1.09
CA SER A 27 -8.72 15.90 -0.38
C SER A 27 -7.38 15.43 -0.95
N ASP A 28 -6.57 16.36 -1.45
CA ASP A 28 -5.22 16.12 -1.93
C ASP A 28 -4.21 16.27 -0.78
N TYR A 29 -3.59 15.17 -0.39
CA TYR A 29 -2.58 15.11 0.64
C TYR A 29 -1.19 15.11 0.00
N HIS A 30 -0.54 16.27 0.05
CA HIS A 30 0.85 16.42 -0.39
C HIS A 30 1.82 16.11 0.75
N PHE A 31 2.92 15.42 0.44
CA PHE A 31 3.97 15.13 1.41
C PHE A 31 4.57 16.40 2.04
N ARG A 32 4.65 17.50 1.28
CA ARG A 32 5.24 18.76 1.76
C ARG A 32 4.31 19.55 2.69
N GLU A 33 3.01 19.52 2.44
CA GLU A 33 2.02 20.34 3.17
C GLU A 33 1.43 19.56 4.34
N HIS A 34 1.21 18.26 4.14
CA HIS A 34 0.56 17.37 5.11
C HIS A 34 1.34 16.05 5.21
N PRO A 35 2.58 16.07 5.77
CA PRO A 35 3.44 14.90 5.82
C PRO A 35 2.85 13.77 6.66
N ILE A 36 2.21 14.10 7.78
CA ILE A 36 1.65 13.12 8.73
C ILE A 36 0.55 12.26 8.08
N PRO A 37 -0.56 12.83 7.53
CA PRO A 37 -1.60 12.01 6.92
C PRO A 37 -1.11 11.26 5.68
N PHE A 38 -0.19 11.85 4.91
CA PHE A 38 0.44 11.15 3.78
C PHE A 38 1.17 9.89 4.25
N ILE A 39 2.01 9.99 5.28
CA ILE A 39 2.76 8.84 5.82
C ILE A 39 1.81 7.80 6.41
N ILE A 40 0.76 8.21 7.14
CA ILE A 40 -0.22 7.28 7.71
C ILE A 40 -0.88 6.43 6.62
N ILE A 41 -1.37 7.07 5.55
CA ILE A 41 -2.02 6.34 4.45
C ILE A 41 -1.03 5.37 3.78
N GLN A 42 0.23 5.79 3.62
CA GLN A 42 1.26 4.95 3.02
C GLN A 42 1.61 3.73 3.89
N ILE A 43 1.66 3.89 5.22
CA ILE A 43 1.85 2.76 6.15
C ILE A 43 0.67 1.79 6.04
N PHE A 44 -0.57 2.29 5.96
CA PHE A 44 -1.74 1.44 5.76
C PHE A 44 -1.66 0.67 4.44
N LEU A 45 -1.34 1.35 3.33
CA LEU A 45 -1.17 0.72 2.02
C LEU A 45 -0.12 -0.40 2.06
N LEU A 46 1.03 -0.13 2.67
CA LEU A 46 2.11 -1.08 2.80
C LEU A 46 1.70 -2.27 3.69
N GLY A 47 1.02 -2.01 4.80
CA GLY A 47 0.50 -3.05 5.70
C GLY A 47 -0.48 -3.98 5.00
N PHE A 48 -1.44 -3.44 4.24
CA PHE A 48 -2.37 -4.25 3.44
C PHE A 48 -1.65 -5.03 2.33
N GLY A 49 -0.67 -4.41 1.64
CA GLY A 49 0.15 -5.08 0.64
C GLY A 49 0.92 -6.27 1.22
N LEU A 50 1.56 -6.08 2.39
CA LEU A 50 2.28 -7.14 3.09
C LEU A 50 1.34 -8.24 3.60
N PHE A 51 0.15 -7.88 4.09
CA PHE A 51 -0.87 -8.85 4.49
C PHE A 51 -1.33 -9.72 3.32
N CYS A 52 -1.63 -9.11 2.17
CA CYS A 52 -1.97 -9.85 0.96
C CYS A 52 -0.81 -10.72 0.47
N LEU A 53 0.44 -10.23 0.56
CA LEU A 53 1.62 -11.01 0.24
C LEU A 53 1.76 -12.23 1.17
N ASN A 54 1.62 -12.04 2.48
CA ASN A 54 1.72 -13.13 3.45
C ASN A 54 0.64 -14.19 3.20
N ARG A 55 -0.60 -13.76 2.94
CA ARG A 55 -1.70 -14.67 2.59
C ARG A 55 -1.41 -15.42 1.29
N PHE A 56 -0.86 -14.76 0.29
CA PHE A 56 -0.43 -15.42 -0.95
C PHE A 56 0.69 -16.44 -0.70
N LEU A 57 1.71 -16.07 0.08
CA LEU A 57 2.82 -16.96 0.41
C LEU A 57 2.36 -18.19 1.21
N SER A 58 1.33 -18.03 2.04
CA SER A 58 0.64 -19.14 2.72
C SER A 58 -0.17 -20.01 1.77
N GLU A 59 -0.90 -19.41 0.81
CA GLU A 59 -1.64 -20.15 -0.23
C GLU A 59 -0.74 -21.04 -1.10
N ILE A 60 0.52 -20.64 -1.34
CA ILE A 60 1.50 -21.42 -2.11
C ILE A 60 2.39 -22.32 -1.26
N GLY A 61 2.15 -22.41 0.05
CA GLY A 61 2.86 -23.30 0.97
C GLY A 61 4.30 -22.89 1.30
N ILE A 62 4.69 -21.64 1.02
CA ILE A 62 6.03 -21.12 1.31
C ILE A 62 6.12 -20.56 2.75
N LEU A 63 5.02 -20.02 3.28
CA LEU A 63 4.93 -19.55 4.66
C LEU A 63 3.82 -20.31 5.42
N VAL A 64 4.25 -21.23 6.29
CA VAL A 64 3.39 -21.91 7.26
C VAL A 64 3.59 -21.18 8.59
N PHE A 65 2.62 -20.36 8.97
CA PHE A 65 2.46 -19.87 10.35
C PHE A 65 1.22 -20.52 10.95
#